data_AF-A0A7W3IJY1-F1
#
_entry.id   AF-A0A7W3IJY1-F1
#
_cell.length_a   1.000
_cell.length_b   1.000
_cell.length_c   1.000
_cell.angle_alpha   90.00
_cell.angle_beta   90.00
_cell.angle_gamma   90.00
#
_symmetry.space_group_name_H-M   'P 1'
#
loop_
_entity.id
_entity.type
_entity.pdbx_description
1 polymer ?
#
loop_
_entity_poly.entity_id
_entity_poly.type
_entity_poly.pdbx_seq_one_letter_code
_entity_poly.pdbx_strand_id
1 'polypeptide(L)'
;MPGIPNPTKVETFELQGVGDCNRAWRIGMRRLMKHQGQRLTYPTKTEIMGLVYEYGDRVKLTDDIPGSGTTSAMIEDAWEEGTLVVVQVGEYLDWSQAQPRCFIRFRDGSLSAVITPTRVDEHTLSFPASRLSAGKPLYQWLMDDPTVDLPELIFCSDSTRLGYDAVIDELVPGDDGSVDVTALQYDPAFYQYDDANAP
;
A
#
# COMPACT_ATOMS: atom_id res chain seq x y z
N MET A 1 28.88 5.47 -23.37
CA MET A 1 29.59 6.05 -24.52
C MET A 1 29.03 7.45 -24.78
N PRO A 2 29.85 8.51 -24.82
CA PRO A 2 29.38 9.84 -25.23
C PRO A 2 29.11 9.83 -26.74
N GLY A 3 27.95 10.34 -27.19
CA GLY A 3 27.68 10.61 -28.62
C GLY A 3 26.56 9.82 -29.30
N ILE A 4 25.81 8.96 -28.61
CA ILE A 4 24.61 8.31 -29.19
C ILE A 4 23.37 9.08 -28.73
N PRO A 5 22.59 9.69 -29.64
CA PRO A 5 21.43 10.51 -29.28
C PRO A 5 20.30 9.71 -28.60
N ASN A 6 20.19 8.39 -28.88
CA ASN A 6 19.27 7.47 -28.22
C ASN A 6 20.01 6.19 -27.79
N PRO A 7 20.64 6.15 -26.61
CA PRO A 7 21.30 4.94 -26.14
C PRO A 7 20.28 3.81 -25.92
N THR A 8 20.42 2.71 -26.65
CA THR A 8 19.59 1.51 -26.49
C THR A 8 20.36 0.45 -25.70
N LYS A 9 19.71 -0.14 -24.69
CA LYS A 9 20.19 -1.34 -24.00
C LYS A 9 19.45 -2.55 -24.55
N VAL A 10 20.19 -3.56 -25.01
CA VAL A 10 19.63 -4.84 -25.43
C VAL A 10 19.88 -5.86 -24.31
N GLU A 11 18.87 -6.64 -23.96
CA GLU A 11 18.96 -7.74 -23.01
C GLU A 11 18.61 -9.04 -23.75
N THR A 12 19.47 -10.06 -23.60
CA THR A 12 19.13 -11.44 -23.97
C THR A 12 18.63 -12.15 -22.74
N PHE A 13 17.45 -12.78 -22.84
CA PHE A 13 16.84 -13.51 -21.73
C PHE A 13 16.47 -14.93 -22.18
N GLU A 14 16.98 -15.92 -21.47
CA GLU A 14 16.71 -17.33 -21.73
C GLU A 14 15.76 -17.87 -20.65
N LEU A 15 14.72 -18.59 -21.07
CA LEU A 15 13.72 -19.15 -20.17
C LEU A 15 13.31 -20.55 -20.64
N GLN A 16 13.25 -21.50 -19.70
CA GLN A 16 12.79 -22.86 -19.96
C GLN A 16 11.26 -22.96 -19.90
N GLY A 17 10.67 -23.89 -20.63
CA GLY A 17 9.22 -24.18 -20.58
C GLY A 17 8.32 -23.22 -21.36
N VAL A 18 8.89 -22.34 -22.19
CA VAL A 18 8.12 -21.45 -23.09
C VAL A 18 8.10 -22.04 -24.50
N GLY A 19 7.05 -22.81 -24.81
CA GLY A 19 6.89 -23.45 -26.12
C GLY A 19 6.02 -22.68 -27.12
N ASP A 20 5.40 -21.57 -26.71
CA ASP A 20 4.45 -20.80 -27.52
C ASP A 20 5.00 -19.40 -27.84
N CYS A 21 4.84 -18.95 -29.10
CA CYS A 21 5.38 -17.68 -29.56
C CYS A 21 4.69 -16.48 -28.89
N ASN A 22 3.38 -16.55 -28.70
CA ASN A 22 2.63 -15.49 -28.02
C ASN A 22 3.08 -15.38 -26.57
N ARG A 23 3.25 -16.52 -25.87
CA ARG A 23 3.77 -16.56 -24.50
C ARG A 23 5.17 -15.98 -24.40
N ALA A 24 6.08 -16.31 -25.32
CA ALA A 24 7.42 -15.74 -25.36
C ALA A 24 7.39 -14.21 -25.54
N TRP A 25 6.58 -13.74 -26.49
CA TRP A 25 6.42 -12.32 -26.77
C TRP A 25 5.82 -11.56 -25.57
N ARG A 26 4.77 -12.09 -24.92
CA ARG A 26 4.15 -11.52 -23.71
C ARG A 26 5.16 -11.34 -22.58
N ILE A 27 5.97 -12.36 -22.30
CA ILE A 27 7.02 -12.32 -21.28
C ILE A 27 8.06 -11.25 -21.63
N GLY A 28 8.51 -11.22 -22.88
CA GLY A 28 9.46 -10.22 -23.37
C GLY A 28 8.93 -8.79 -23.23
N MET A 29 7.67 -8.56 -23.62
CA MET A 29 7.02 -7.26 -23.50
C MET A 29 6.84 -6.84 -22.04
N ARG A 30 6.44 -7.76 -21.15
CA ARG A 30 6.33 -7.46 -19.71
C ARG A 30 7.69 -7.03 -19.13
N ARG A 31 8.77 -7.74 -19.47
CA ARG A 31 10.14 -7.35 -19.08
C ARG A 31 10.54 -6.00 -19.65
N LEU A 32 10.26 -5.75 -20.93
CA LEU A 32 10.54 -4.48 -21.58
C LEU A 32 9.81 -3.32 -20.88
N MET A 33 8.52 -3.48 -20.61
CA MET A 33 7.73 -2.45 -19.92
C MET A 33 8.26 -2.18 -18.51
N LYS A 34 8.65 -3.22 -17.76
CA LYS A 34 9.32 -3.05 -16.46
C LYS A 34 10.66 -2.32 -16.60
N HIS A 35 11.51 -2.69 -17.57
CA HIS A 35 12.77 -1.97 -17.82
C HIS A 35 12.56 -0.50 -18.20
N GLN A 36 11.44 -0.16 -18.85
CA GLN A 36 11.12 1.21 -19.26
C GLN A 36 10.46 2.03 -18.15
N GLY A 37 9.62 1.43 -17.31
CA GLY A 37 8.76 2.17 -16.38
C GLY A 37 8.94 1.86 -14.91
N GLN A 38 9.50 0.70 -14.52
CA GLN A 38 9.75 0.39 -13.12
C GLN A 38 11.01 1.13 -12.66
N ARG A 39 10.81 2.20 -11.89
CA ARG A 39 11.88 3.15 -11.49
C ARG A 39 12.04 3.25 -9.99
N LEU A 40 11.04 2.82 -9.23
CA LEU A 40 11.04 2.92 -7.77
C LEU A 40 11.19 1.54 -7.16
N THR A 41 12.06 1.48 -6.16
CA THR A 41 12.28 0.36 -5.27
C THR A 41 12.13 0.88 -3.86
N TYR A 42 11.37 0.15 -3.04
CA TYR A 42 11.00 0.52 -1.69
C TYR A 42 11.60 -0.51 -0.73
N PRO A 43 12.83 -0.27 -0.25
CA PRO A 43 13.37 -1.03 0.86
C PRO A 43 12.72 -0.55 2.15
N THR A 44 12.19 -1.47 2.95
CA THR A 44 11.68 -1.20 4.29
C THR A 44 12.02 -2.34 5.22
N LYS A 45 11.95 -2.08 6.52
CA LYS A 45 12.12 -3.07 7.56
C LYS A 45 10.84 -3.10 8.39
N THR A 46 10.24 -4.27 8.51
CA THR A 46 9.08 -4.49 9.37
C THR A 46 9.47 -5.42 10.51
N GLU A 47 8.60 -5.54 11.50
CA GLU A 47 8.64 -6.66 12.44
C GLU A 47 8.20 -7.96 11.74
N ILE A 48 7.88 -8.98 12.53
CA ILE A 48 7.40 -10.29 12.05
C ILE A 48 6.18 -10.22 11.13
N MET A 49 5.44 -9.11 11.14
CA MET A 49 4.32 -8.85 10.23
C MET A 49 4.72 -8.90 8.76
N GLY A 50 5.99 -8.72 8.40
CA GLY A 50 6.46 -8.90 7.04
C GLY A 50 6.29 -10.35 6.53
N LEU A 51 6.28 -11.34 7.43
CA LEU A 51 6.20 -12.76 7.07
C LEU A 51 4.80 -13.23 6.65
N VAL A 52 3.80 -12.35 6.67
CA VAL A 52 2.46 -12.66 6.14
C VAL A 52 2.37 -12.50 4.62
N TYR A 53 3.41 -11.93 4.00
CA TYR A 53 3.49 -11.69 2.57
C TYR A 53 4.41 -12.70 1.87
N GLU A 54 4.19 -12.86 0.57
CA GLU A 54 4.99 -13.70 -0.31
C GLU A 54 5.52 -12.91 -1.51
N TYR A 55 6.50 -13.49 -2.22
CA TYR A 55 6.99 -12.94 -3.48
C TYR A 55 5.86 -12.74 -4.49
N GLY A 56 5.79 -11.54 -5.07
CA GLY A 56 4.78 -11.20 -6.07
C GLY A 56 3.47 -10.66 -5.49
N ASP A 57 3.31 -10.65 -4.16
CA ASP A 57 2.13 -10.05 -3.53
C ASP A 57 2.05 -8.57 -3.83
N ARG A 58 0.84 -8.11 -4.13
CA ARG A 58 0.54 -6.68 -4.33
C ARG A 58 0.18 -6.07 -2.99
N VAL A 59 0.96 -5.09 -2.57
CA VAL A 59 0.80 -4.36 -1.30
C VAL A 59 0.56 -2.88 -1.56
N LYS A 60 0.04 -2.19 -0.54
CA LYS A 60 -0.08 -0.73 -0.53
C LYS A 60 0.88 -0.13 0.48
N LEU A 61 1.75 0.75 0.01
CA LEU A 61 2.64 1.55 0.84
C LEU A 61 1.95 2.89 1.12
N THR A 62 1.56 3.09 2.38
CA THR A 62 0.67 4.19 2.79
C THR A 62 1.38 5.52 3.01
N ASP A 63 2.71 5.52 3.13
CA ASP A 63 3.50 6.75 3.22
C ASP A 63 3.69 7.35 1.82
N ASP A 64 2.65 8.06 1.35
CA ASP A 64 2.62 8.56 -0.03
C ASP A 64 3.19 9.97 -0.21
N ILE A 65 3.48 10.64 0.91
CA ILE A 65 3.93 12.02 0.96
C ILE A 65 5.36 12.08 1.45
N PRO A 66 6.26 12.74 0.70
CA PRO A 66 7.62 12.96 1.15
C PRO A 66 7.66 13.75 2.46
N GLY A 67 8.41 13.24 3.44
CA GLY A 67 8.47 13.80 4.78
C GLY A 67 7.50 13.05 5.69
N SER A 68 7.94 12.73 6.90
CA SER A 68 7.31 11.85 7.89
C SER A 68 5.96 12.38 8.45
N GLY A 69 5.06 12.82 7.57
CA GLY A 69 3.72 13.32 7.90
C GLY A 69 2.67 12.22 7.98
N THR A 70 3.05 10.97 7.74
CA THR A 70 2.19 9.80 7.89
C THR A 70 2.40 9.18 9.27
N THR A 71 1.31 9.02 10.02
CA THR A 71 1.28 8.34 11.31
C THR A 71 0.28 7.19 11.22
N SER A 72 0.73 5.99 11.55
CA SER A 72 -0.13 4.83 11.75
C SER A 72 -0.49 4.74 13.23
N ALA A 73 -1.76 4.51 13.53
CA ALA A 73 -2.27 4.56 14.89
C ALA A 73 -3.33 3.49 15.13
N MET A 74 -3.24 2.76 16.24
CA MET A 74 -4.24 1.74 16.56
C MET A 74 -5.53 2.40 17.06
N ILE A 75 -6.69 1.95 16.56
CA ILE A 75 -7.98 2.41 17.05
C ILE A 75 -8.27 1.69 18.37
N GLU A 76 -8.30 2.44 19.47
CA GLU A 76 -8.54 1.90 20.82
C GLU A 76 -10.03 1.86 21.16
N ASP A 77 -10.80 2.85 20.69
CA ASP A 77 -12.25 2.90 20.88
C ASP A 77 -12.90 3.61 19.70
N ALA A 78 -14.16 3.27 19.42
CA ALA A 78 -14.95 3.90 18.38
C ALA A 78 -16.45 3.77 18.66
N TRP A 79 -17.19 4.87 18.50
CA TRP A 79 -18.64 4.91 18.71
C TRP A 79 -19.34 5.79 17.68
N GLU A 80 -20.65 5.59 17.53
CA GLU A 80 -21.49 6.45 16.69
C GLU A 80 -22.10 7.59 17.51
N GLU A 81 -21.99 8.81 16.99
CA GLU A 81 -22.66 10.00 17.52
C GLU A 81 -23.54 10.62 16.42
N GLY A 82 -24.81 10.20 16.38
CA GLY A 82 -25.74 10.60 15.34
C GLY A 82 -25.33 10.06 13.97
N THR A 83 -24.88 10.93 13.06
CA THR A 83 -24.38 10.55 11.72
C THR A 83 -22.85 10.50 11.63
N LEU A 84 -22.17 10.73 12.75
CA LEU A 84 -20.71 10.72 12.85
C LEU A 84 -20.25 9.41 13.47
N VAL A 85 -19.06 8.98 13.07
CA VAL A 85 -18.26 8.01 13.79
C VAL A 85 -17.15 8.80 14.48
N VAL A 86 -16.98 8.55 15.77
CA VAL A 86 -15.88 9.09 16.57
C VAL A 86 -14.91 7.95 16.85
N VAL A 87 -13.62 8.22 16.69
CA VAL A 87 -12.54 7.25 16.84
C VAL A 87 -11.50 7.84 17.80
N GLN A 88 -11.11 7.05 18.78
CA GLN A 88 -9.98 7.31 19.67
C GLN A 88 -8.79 6.40 19.28
N VAL A 89 -7.59 6.96 19.24
CA VAL A 89 -6.35 6.26 18.91
C VAL A 89 -5.28 6.41 19.99
N GLY A 90 -4.35 5.45 20.04
CA GLY A 90 -3.28 5.44 21.05
C GLY A 90 -2.18 6.49 20.82
N GLU A 91 -1.98 6.91 19.57
CA GLU A 91 -0.89 7.80 19.14
C GLU A 91 -1.33 9.26 19.04
N TYR A 92 -0.40 10.19 19.29
CA TYR A 92 -0.65 11.63 19.12
C TYR A 92 -0.79 11.97 17.63
N LEU A 93 -1.90 12.61 17.27
CA LEU A 93 -2.15 13.06 15.90
C LEU A 93 -1.64 14.49 15.68
N ASP A 94 -0.78 14.66 14.68
CA ASP A 94 -0.24 15.98 14.32
C ASP A 94 -1.25 16.81 13.52
N TRP A 95 -2.07 17.57 14.24
CA TRP A 95 -3.03 18.51 13.65
C TRP A 95 -2.41 19.81 13.11
N SER A 96 -1.09 19.98 13.15
CA SER A 96 -0.43 21.12 12.52
C SER A 96 -0.35 21.01 10.98
N GLN A 97 -0.67 19.83 10.45
CA GLN A 97 -0.70 19.53 9.02
C GLN A 97 -1.75 20.38 8.27
N ALA A 98 -1.40 20.85 7.06
CA ALA A 98 -2.20 21.82 6.33
C ALA A 98 -3.58 21.29 5.90
N GLN A 99 -3.68 20.04 5.42
CA GLN A 99 -4.95 19.38 5.14
C GLN A 99 -4.90 17.95 5.69
N PRO A 100 -5.26 17.72 6.97
CA PRO A 100 -5.24 16.38 7.53
C PRO A 100 -6.21 15.47 6.77
N ARG A 101 -5.74 14.25 6.57
CA ARG A 101 -6.45 13.16 5.92
C ARG A 101 -6.25 11.91 6.74
N CYS A 102 -7.23 11.03 6.69
CA CYS A 102 -7.06 9.71 7.27
C CYS A 102 -7.82 8.65 6.48
N PHE A 103 -7.49 7.40 6.72
CA PHE A 103 -8.29 6.27 6.30
C PHE A 103 -8.06 5.12 7.28
N ILE A 104 -8.96 4.15 7.25
CA ILE A 104 -8.93 3.01 8.15
C ILE A 104 -8.48 1.80 7.36
N ARG A 105 -7.48 1.09 7.88
CA ARG A 105 -7.11 -0.24 7.47
C ARG A 105 -7.86 -1.23 8.34
N PHE A 106 -8.75 -1.99 7.72
CA PHE A 106 -9.46 -3.06 8.39
C PHE A 106 -8.59 -4.32 8.44
N ARG A 107 -8.95 -5.22 9.36
CA ARG A 107 -8.25 -6.50 9.58
C ARG A 107 -8.09 -7.34 8.31
N ASP A 108 -9.08 -7.35 7.43
CA ASP A 108 -9.03 -8.10 6.18
C ASP A 108 -8.14 -7.45 5.10
N GLY A 109 -7.38 -6.42 5.47
CA GLY A 109 -6.53 -5.66 4.56
C GLY A 109 -7.28 -4.66 3.69
N SER A 110 -8.63 -4.63 3.75
CA SER A 110 -9.41 -3.63 3.04
C SER A 110 -9.24 -2.24 3.67
N LEU A 111 -9.40 -1.21 2.85
CA LEU A 111 -9.25 0.18 3.26
C LEU A 111 -10.60 0.91 3.16
N SER A 112 -10.84 1.87 4.05
CA SER A 112 -11.90 2.86 3.85
C SER A 112 -11.56 3.80 2.67
N ALA A 113 -12.50 4.66 2.29
CA ALA A 113 -12.14 5.81 1.47
C ALA A 113 -11.18 6.73 2.23
N VAL A 114 -10.44 7.59 1.52
CA VAL A 114 -9.72 8.71 2.14
C VAL A 114 -10.74 9.65 2.78
N ILE A 115 -10.53 10.03 4.02
CA ILE A 115 -11.46 10.77 4.88
C ILE A 115 -10.86 12.14 5.20
N THR A 116 -11.72 13.14 5.29
CA THR A 116 -11.38 14.43 5.91
C THR A 116 -11.86 14.37 7.37
N PRO A 117 -10.97 14.13 8.33
CA PRO A 117 -11.35 14.05 9.73
C PRO A 117 -11.64 15.44 10.31
N THR A 118 -12.48 15.48 11.33
CA THR A 118 -12.69 16.65 12.18
C THR A 118 -12.01 16.40 13.53
N ARG A 119 -11.13 17.30 13.95
CA ARG A 119 -10.45 17.22 15.23
C ARG A 119 -11.45 17.30 16.38
N VAL A 120 -11.37 16.35 17.31
CA VAL A 120 -11.99 16.47 18.63
C VAL A 120 -10.91 16.89 19.62
N ASP A 121 -9.81 16.13 19.67
CA ASP A 121 -8.59 16.43 20.44
C ASP A 121 -7.35 15.78 19.78
N GLU A 122 -6.26 15.64 20.53
CA GLU A 122 -4.98 15.08 20.08
C GLU A 122 -5.01 13.57 19.78
N HIS A 123 -5.95 12.83 20.37
CA HIS A 123 -6.11 11.38 20.24
C HIS A 123 -7.46 10.98 19.64
N THR A 124 -8.36 11.94 19.45
CA THR A 124 -9.74 11.70 19.04
C THR A 124 -10.08 12.51 17.80
N LEU A 125 -10.72 11.85 16.84
CA LEU A 125 -11.24 12.47 15.64
C LEU A 125 -12.64 11.96 15.32
N SER A 126 -13.38 12.72 14.52
CA SER A 126 -14.68 12.30 14.01
C SER A 126 -14.79 12.47 12.50
N PHE A 127 -15.65 11.67 11.88
CA PHE A 127 -15.97 11.78 10.47
C PHE A 127 -17.38 11.23 10.16
N PRO A 128 -17.99 11.61 9.03
CA PRO A 128 -19.30 11.07 8.67
C PRO A 128 -19.27 9.56 8.47
N ALA A 129 -20.21 8.83 9.05
CA ALA A 129 -20.32 7.37 8.93
C ALA A 129 -20.38 6.89 7.47
N SER A 130 -20.91 7.73 6.57
CA SER A 130 -20.96 7.49 5.12
C SER A 130 -19.59 7.39 4.44
N ARG A 131 -18.49 7.70 5.14
CA ARG A 131 -17.11 7.55 4.63
C ARG A 131 -16.55 6.16 4.82
N LEU A 132 -17.15 5.34 5.69
CA LEU A 132 -16.83 3.92 5.77
C LEU A 132 -17.21 3.25 4.45
N SER A 133 -16.36 2.34 3.97
CA SER A 133 -16.62 1.60 2.74
C SER A 133 -17.91 0.80 2.87
N ALA A 134 -18.67 0.67 1.77
CA ALA A 134 -19.88 -0.13 1.75
C ALA A 134 -19.55 -1.56 2.20
N GLY A 135 -20.07 -1.97 3.37
CA GLY A 135 -19.83 -3.29 3.95
C GLY A 135 -18.92 -3.34 5.17
N LYS A 136 -18.42 -2.21 5.69
CA LYS A 136 -17.64 -2.14 6.95
C LYS A 136 -18.23 -1.18 7.99
N PRO A 137 -19.52 -1.30 8.36
CA PRO A 137 -20.11 -0.48 9.41
C PRO A 137 -19.44 -0.73 10.77
N LEU A 138 -19.54 0.25 11.67
CA LEU A 138 -18.81 0.23 12.95
C LEU A 138 -19.08 -1.04 13.78
N TYR A 139 -20.32 -1.51 13.84
CA TYR A 139 -20.69 -2.71 14.62
C TYR A 139 -19.99 -4.01 14.19
N GLN A 140 -19.33 -4.03 13.02
CA GLN A 140 -18.53 -5.18 12.57
C GLN A 140 -17.06 -5.11 13.01
N TRP A 141 -16.65 -4.00 13.63
CA TRP A 141 -15.30 -3.85 14.12
C TRP A 141 -15.15 -4.68 15.40
N LEU A 142 -14.19 -5.58 15.40
CA LEU A 142 -13.87 -6.41 16.56
C LEU A 142 -12.94 -5.62 17.47
N MET A 143 -13.51 -4.90 18.44
CA MET A 143 -12.76 -4.05 19.37
C MET A 143 -12.42 -4.75 20.70
N ASP A 144 -13.19 -5.78 21.09
CA ASP A 144 -13.10 -6.44 22.40
C ASP A 144 -12.48 -7.85 22.35
N ASP A 145 -11.77 -8.19 21.28
CA ASP A 145 -11.15 -9.51 21.11
C ASP A 145 -9.61 -9.40 21.11
N PRO A 146 -8.93 -9.83 22.19
CA PRO A 146 -7.48 -9.71 22.30
C PRO A 146 -6.71 -10.67 21.39
N THR A 147 -7.40 -11.55 20.66
CA THR A 147 -6.77 -12.52 19.74
C THR A 147 -6.68 -12.01 18.31
N VAL A 148 -7.19 -10.80 18.05
CA VAL A 148 -7.25 -10.21 16.72
C VAL A 148 -6.71 -8.79 16.76
N ASP A 149 -6.00 -8.39 15.69
CA ASP A 149 -5.55 -7.02 15.56
C ASP A 149 -6.76 -6.09 15.39
N LEU A 150 -6.73 -4.97 16.12
CA LEU A 150 -7.70 -3.90 15.99
C LEU A 150 -7.55 -3.21 14.62
N PRO A 151 -8.61 -2.56 14.10
CA PRO A 151 -8.49 -1.69 12.95
C PRO A 151 -7.48 -0.57 13.21
N GLU A 152 -6.79 -0.16 12.15
CA GLU A 152 -5.72 0.84 12.25
C GLU A 152 -6.12 2.10 11.49
N LEU A 153 -5.90 3.26 12.11
CA LEU A 153 -6.03 4.56 11.49
C LEU A 153 -4.69 4.94 10.86
N ILE A 154 -4.70 5.26 9.57
CA ILE A 154 -3.57 5.94 8.93
C ILE A 154 -3.93 7.42 8.84
N PHE A 155 -3.19 8.27 9.54
CA PHE A 155 -3.32 9.72 9.52
C PHE A 155 -2.18 10.31 8.69
N CYS A 156 -2.48 11.23 7.78
CA CYS A 156 -1.50 11.80 6.87
C CYS A 156 -1.85 13.26 6.52
N SER A 157 -0.84 14.04 6.15
CA SER A 157 -1.06 15.35 5.53
C SER A 157 -1.58 15.15 4.11
N ASP A 158 -2.30 16.10 3.51
CA ASP A 158 -2.55 16.34 2.07
C ASP A 158 -2.79 15.14 1.10
N SER A 159 -3.02 13.92 1.59
CA SER A 159 -3.07 12.72 0.77
C SER A 159 -4.40 12.61 0.06
N THR A 160 -4.33 12.30 -1.23
CA THR A 160 -5.51 12.10 -2.10
C THR A 160 -5.66 10.65 -2.52
N ARG A 161 -4.76 9.77 -2.10
CA ARG A 161 -4.70 8.35 -2.48
C ARG A 161 -4.51 7.48 -1.25
N LEU A 162 -4.84 6.20 -1.38
CA LEU A 162 -4.66 5.20 -0.32
C LEU A 162 -3.26 4.57 -0.41
N GLY A 163 -2.22 5.38 -0.53
CA GLY A 163 -0.86 4.90 -0.78
C GLY A 163 -0.54 4.54 -2.24
N TYR A 164 0.70 4.08 -2.45
CA TYR A 164 1.20 3.55 -3.71
C TYR A 164 1.11 2.03 -3.76
N ASP A 165 0.68 1.49 -4.89
CA ASP A 165 0.78 0.06 -5.12
C ASP A 165 2.24 -0.34 -5.36
N ALA A 166 2.64 -1.43 -4.71
CA ALA A 166 3.93 -2.06 -4.90
C ALA A 166 3.76 -3.58 -4.98
N VAL A 167 4.78 -4.27 -5.50
CA VAL A 167 4.84 -5.72 -5.57
C VAL A 167 6.04 -6.17 -4.75
N ILE A 168 5.83 -7.09 -3.82
CA ILE A 168 6.91 -7.69 -3.04
C ILE A 168 7.87 -8.42 -3.98
N ASP A 169 9.15 -8.10 -3.87
CA ASP A 169 10.23 -8.69 -4.68
C ASP A 169 11.20 -9.51 -3.83
N GLU A 170 11.42 -9.12 -2.57
CA GLU A 170 12.27 -9.86 -1.65
C GLU A 170 11.78 -9.72 -0.21
N LEU A 171 11.90 -10.81 0.54
CA LEU A 171 11.60 -10.92 1.96
C LEU A 171 12.75 -11.68 2.62
N VAL A 172 13.45 -11.04 3.57
CA VAL A 172 14.57 -11.63 4.28
C VAL A 172 14.30 -11.57 5.79
N PRO A 173 13.96 -12.70 6.43
CA PRO A 173 13.80 -12.75 7.88
C PRO A 173 15.15 -12.54 8.59
N GLY A 174 15.16 -11.63 9.56
CA GLY A 174 16.28 -11.40 10.48
C GLY A 174 16.30 -12.39 11.64
N ASP A 175 17.39 -12.39 12.40
CA ASP A 175 17.58 -13.20 13.61
C ASP A 175 16.99 -12.55 14.88
N ASP A 176 16.58 -11.28 14.80
CA ASP A 176 16.02 -10.46 15.86
C ASP A 176 14.48 -10.34 15.80
N GLY A 177 13.82 -11.07 14.88
CA GLY A 177 12.38 -11.00 14.66
C GLY A 177 11.94 -9.91 13.66
N SER A 178 12.89 -9.15 13.11
CA SER A 178 12.64 -8.23 12.02
C SER A 178 12.60 -8.94 10.66
N VAL A 179 12.06 -8.25 9.66
CA VAL A 179 11.98 -8.71 8.27
C VAL A 179 12.37 -7.55 7.37
N ASP A 180 13.43 -7.73 6.59
CA ASP A 180 13.75 -6.81 5.51
C ASP A 180 12.85 -7.12 4.32
N VAL A 181 12.15 -6.09 3.83
CA VAL A 181 11.19 -6.19 2.73
C VAL A 181 11.62 -5.27 1.61
N THR A 182 11.78 -5.82 0.42
CA THR A 182 11.97 -5.04 -0.80
C THR A 182 10.72 -5.16 -1.64
N ALA A 183 10.07 -4.01 -1.88
CA ALA A 183 8.96 -3.93 -2.82
C ALA A 183 9.35 -3.10 -4.05
N LEU A 184 8.84 -3.48 -5.22
CA LEU A 184 9.03 -2.76 -6.46
C LEU A 184 7.75 -2.02 -6.84
N GLN A 185 7.90 -0.90 -7.53
CA GLN A 185 6.77 -0.17 -8.11
C GLN A 185 5.82 -1.11 -8.87
N TYR A 186 4.53 -0.98 -8.60
CA TYR A 186 3.48 -1.57 -9.41
C TYR A 186 2.97 -0.54 -10.45
N ASP A 187 2.74 -1.00 -11.68
CA ASP A 187 2.02 -0.25 -12.70
C ASP A 187 1.26 -1.24 -13.60
N PRO A 188 -0.06 -1.08 -13.82
CA PRO A 188 -0.81 -1.91 -14.77
C PRO A 188 -0.22 -1.90 -16.18
N ALA A 189 0.44 -0.82 -16.60
CA ALA A 189 1.07 -0.70 -17.91
C ALA A 189 2.17 -1.75 -18.13
N PHE A 190 2.73 -2.34 -17.07
CA PHE A 190 3.70 -3.44 -17.19
C PHE A 190 3.08 -4.70 -17.77
N TYR A 191 1.77 -4.86 -17.62
CA TYR A 191 1.02 -6.06 -17.99
C TYR A 191 0.12 -5.86 -19.21
N GLN A 192 0.19 -4.68 -19.86
CA GLN A 192 -0.73 -4.30 -20.96
C GLN A 192 -0.72 -5.24 -22.17
N TYR A 193 0.33 -6.05 -22.33
CA TYR A 193 0.50 -6.98 -23.45
C TYR A 193 0.19 -8.43 -23.10
N ASP A 194 -0.19 -8.74 -21.86
CA ASP A 194 -0.34 -10.11 -21.36
C ASP A 194 -1.41 -10.94 -22.12
N ASP A 195 -2.35 -10.26 -22.77
CA ASP A 195 -3.41 -10.87 -23.58
C ASP A 195 -3.22 -10.70 -25.10
N ALA A 196 -2.14 -10.04 -25.53
CA ALA A 196 -1.91 -9.76 -26.94
C ALA A 196 -1.21 -10.91 -27.69
N ASN A 197 -1.32 -10.91 -29.02
CA ASN A 197 -0.66 -11.87 -29.88
C ASN A 197 0.67 -11.30 -30.39
N ALA A 198 1.65 -12.18 -30.61
CA ALA A 198 2.89 -11.82 -31.25
C ALA A 198 2.62 -11.29 -32.68
N PRO A 199 3.39 -10.28 -33.14
CA PRO A 199 3.27 -9.72 -34.48
C PRO A 199 3.67 -10.69 -35.60
#